data_AF-A0A3N5HGL2-F1
#
_entry.id   AF-A0A3N5HGL2-F1
#
_cell.length_a   1.000
_cell.length_b   1.000
_cell.length_c   1.000
_cell.angle_alpha   90.00
_cell.angle_beta   90.00
_cell.angle_gamma   90.00
#
_symmetry.space_group_name_H-M   'P 1'
#
loop_
_entity.id
_entity.type
_entity.pdbx_description
1 polymer ?
#
loop_
_entity_poly.entity_id
_entity_poly.type
_entity_poly.pdbx_seq_one_letter_code
_entity_poly.pdbx_strand_id
1 'polypeptide(L)'
;FEGTSRGEMLTAMGKGKGNGAYVAVERVTGKVRGRQGSFSLVHRGVMTNGEQELSITVVPGSGTEDFQGFVGGVTIRIDPDGKHFYVLSGTLPGS
;
A
#
# COMPACT_ATOMS: atom_id res chain seq x y z
N PHE A 1 10.77 4.59 -6.55
CA PHE A 1 10.12 3.46 -7.23
C PHE A 1 9.36 4.03 -8.42
N GLU A 2 9.39 3.36 -9.56
CA GLU A 2 8.63 3.73 -10.76
C GLU A 2 7.84 2.51 -11.22
N GLY A 3 6.53 2.63 -11.39
CA GLY A 3 5.68 1.51 -11.75
C GLY A 3 4.20 1.85 -11.76
N THR A 4 3.39 0.81 -11.92
CA THR A 4 1.93 0.89 -11.93
C THR A 4 1.37 -0.17 -11.00
N SER A 5 0.17 0.07 -10.47
CA SER A 5 -0.54 -0.94 -9.72
C SER A 5 -1.97 -1.13 -10.21
N ARG A 6 -2.51 -2.31 -9.95
CA ARG A 6 -3.91 -2.64 -10.19
C ARG A 6 -4.43 -3.46 -9.03
N GLY A 7 -5.62 -3.13 -8.56
CA GLY A 7 -6.26 -3.82 -7.46
C GLY A 7 -7.74 -3.53 -7.39
N GLU A 8 -8.35 -4.05 -6.34
CA GLU A 8 -9.75 -3.81 -6.03
C GLU A 8 -9.87 -3.34 -4.59
N MET A 9 -10.89 -2.51 -4.34
CA MET A 9 -11.19 -1.95 -3.04
C MET A 9 -12.65 -2.24 -2.71
N LEU A 10 -12.89 -2.72 -1.50
CA LEU A 10 -14.22 -2.79 -0.90
C LEU A 10 -14.30 -1.75 0.20
N THR A 11 -15.43 -1.07 0.26
CA THR A 11 -15.70 -0.01 1.25
C THR A 11 -16.99 -0.27 1.98
N ALA A 12 -17.07 0.20 3.23
CA ALA A 12 -18.29 0.23 4.02
C ALA A 12 -18.36 1.56 4.78
N MET A 13 -19.50 2.23 4.70
CA MET A 13 -19.72 3.51 5.37
C MET A 13 -20.48 3.31 6.68
N GLY A 14 -19.98 3.94 7.75
CA GLY A 14 -20.68 4.01 9.03
C GLY A 14 -21.72 5.13 9.06
N LYS A 15 -22.47 5.22 10.17
CA LYS A 15 -23.32 6.39 10.42
C LYS A 15 -22.46 7.58 10.84
N GLY A 16 -22.80 8.77 10.35
CA GLY A 16 -22.07 10.01 10.67
C GLY A 16 -20.86 10.25 9.75
N LYS A 17 -20.46 11.51 9.61
CA LYS A 17 -19.30 11.89 8.80
C LYS A 17 -18.01 11.36 9.46
N GLY A 18 -17.08 10.88 8.64
CA GLY A 18 -15.77 10.42 9.12
C GLY A 18 -15.75 9.01 9.70
N ASN A 19 -16.81 8.22 9.52
CA ASN A 19 -16.86 6.81 9.91
C ASN A 19 -16.92 5.91 8.68
N GLY A 20 -16.05 4.91 8.62
CA GLY A 20 -16.05 3.95 7.53
C GLY A 20 -14.85 3.01 7.59
N ALA A 21 -14.86 2.04 6.71
CA ALA A 21 -13.75 1.12 6.54
C ALA A 21 -13.52 0.86 5.06
N TYR A 22 -12.28 0.52 4.73
CA TYR A 22 -11.97 -0.08 3.45
C TYR A 22 -10.93 -1.19 3.62
N VAL A 23 -10.98 -2.12 2.68
CA VAL A 23 -9.92 -3.09 2.43
C VAL A 23 -9.59 -3.06 0.95
N ALA A 24 -8.33 -3.30 0.62
CA ALA A 24 -7.90 -3.41 -0.76
C ALA A 24 -6.77 -4.42 -0.89
N VAL A 25 -6.70 -5.07 -2.04
CA VAL A 25 -5.53 -5.84 -2.46
C VAL A 25 -5.14 -5.34 -3.84
N GLU A 26 -3.88 -4.97 -4.00
CA GLU A 26 -3.34 -4.52 -5.28
C GLU A 26 -2.03 -5.22 -5.62
N ARG A 27 -1.78 -5.43 -6.92
CA ARG A 27 -0.48 -5.85 -7.45
C ARG A 27 0.25 -4.62 -7.95
N VAL A 28 1.42 -4.36 -7.40
CA VAL A 28 2.37 -3.34 -7.85
C VAL A 28 3.38 -4.00 -8.78
N THR A 29 3.60 -3.44 -9.96
CA THR A 29 4.65 -3.86 -10.90
C THR A 29 5.51 -2.66 -11.24
N GLY A 30 6.83 -2.79 -11.14
CA GLY A 30 7.72 -1.67 -11.40
C GLY A 30 9.18 -1.98 -11.18
N LYS A 31 9.95 -0.90 -10.98
CA LYS A 31 11.39 -0.93 -10.82
C LYS A 31 11.89 0.06 -9.77
N VAL A 32 12.99 -0.29 -9.11
CA VAL A 32 13.70 0.60 -8.19
C VAL A 32 15.19 0.25 -8.18
N ARG A 33 16.06 1.26 -8.34
CA ARG A 33 17.53 1.08 -8.31
C ARG A 33 18.02 -0.08 -9.21
N GLY A 34 17.47 -0.19 -10.42
CA GLY A 34 17.82 -1.23 -11.38
C GLY A 34 17.17 -2.62 -11.14
N ARG A 35 16.48 -2.82 -10.03
CA ARG A 35 15.72 -4.05 -9.72
C ARG A 35 14.32 -3.97 -10.29
N GLN A 36 13.83 -5.02 -10.92
CA GLN A 36 12.50 -5.12 -11.53
C GLN A 36 11.72 -6.33 -10.99
N GLY A 37 10.40 -6.18 -10.97
CA GLY A 37 9.46 -7.24 -10.67
C GLY A 37 8.14 -6.68 -10.17
N SER A 38 7.44 -7.49 -9.37
CA SER A 38 6.15 -7.15 -8.81
C SER A 38 6.00 -7.67 -7.39
N PHE A 39 5.07 -7.12 -6.63
CA PHE A 39 4.63 -7.61 -5.32
C PHE A 39 3.19 -7.17 -5.07
N SER A 40 2.47 -7.84 -4.18
CA SER A 40 1.12 -7.43 -3.79
C SER A 40 1.13 -6.66 -2.49
N LEU A 41 0.28 -5.65 -2.37
CA LEU A 41 -0.03 -4.95 -1.13
C LEU A 41 -1.42 -5.37 -0.62
N VAL A 42 -1.58 -5.43 0.69
CA VAL A 42 -2.88 -5.53 1.37
C VAL A 42 -3.09 -4.29 2.22
N HIS A 43 -4.30 -3.74 2.16
CA HIS A 43 -4.69 -2.53 2.85
C HIS A 43 -5.79 -2.84 3.86
N ARG A 44 -5.68 -2.23 5.04
CA ARG A 44 -6.77 -2.14 6.01
C ARG A 44 -6.85 -0.69 6.49
N GLY A 45 -7.95 -0.02 6.16
CA GLY A 45 -8.25 1.31 6.64
C GLY A 45 -9.51 1.32 7.48
N VAL A 46 -9.45 1.93 8.65
CA VAL A 46 -10.60 2.19 9.52
C VAL A 46 -10.61 3.67 9.87
N MET A 47 -11.76 4.32 9.73
CA MET A 47 -11.98 5.70 10.15
C MET A 47 -12.99 5.74 11.29
N THR A 48 -12.62 6.43 12.37
CA THR A 48 -13.47 6.67 13.54
C THR A 48 -13.51 8.17 13.82
N ASN A 49 -14.67 8.79 13.61
CA ASN A 49 -14.90 10.22 13.82
C ASN A 49 -13.88 11.14 13.13
N GLY A 50 -13.42 10.74 11.94
CA GLY A 50 -12.43 11.48 11.15
C GLY A 50 -10.97 11.12 11.47
N GLU A 51 -10.69 10.35 12.51
CA GLU A 51 -9.36 9.79 12.76
C GLU A 51 -9.17 8.52 11.93
N GLN A 52 -8.02 8.39 11.28
CA GLN A 52 -7.71 7.29 10.38
C GLN A 52 -6.65 6.36 10.99
N GLU A 53 -6.98 5.07 11.03
CA GLU A 53 -6.02 3.98 11.20
C GLU A 53 -5.81 3.31 9.84
N LEU A 54 -4.58 3.30 9.34
CA LEU A 54 -4.24 2.73 8.04
C LEU A 54 -3.01 1.84 8.14
N SER A 55 -3.15 0.60 7.68
CA SER A 55 -2.06 -0.33 7.47
C SER A 55 -2.02 -0.77 6.02
N ILE A 56 -0.86 -0.62 5.37
CA ILE A 56 -0.60 -1.11 4.02
C ILE A 56 0.69 -1.90 4.04
N THR A 57 0.61 -3.21 3.82
CA THR A 57 1.76 -4.11 3.94
C THR A 57 1.91 -4.98 2.71
N VAL A 58 3.15 -5.39 2.44
CA VAL A 58 3.45 -6.37 1.40
C VAL A 58 2.87 -7.72 1.81
N VAL A 59 2.10 -8.34 0.92
CA VAL A 59 1.60 -9.70 1.13
C VAL A 59 2.80 -10.65 1.16
N PRO A 60 2.98 -11.45 2.23
CA PRO A 60 4.13 -12.33 2.37
C PRO A 60 4.30 -13.26 1.16
N GLY A 61 5.53 -13.33 0.63
CA GLY A 61 5.86 -14.20 -0.51
C GLY A 61 5.28 -13.78 -1.87
N SER A 62 4.63 -12.62 -1.97
CA SER A 62 4.02 -12.14 -3.23
C SER A 62 5.02 -11.58 -4.24
N GLY A 63 6.26 -11.36 -3.82
CA GLY A 63 7.31 -10.77 -4.64
C GLY A 63 7.76 -11.67 -5.79
N THR A 64 7.96 -11.08 -6.97
CA THR A 64 8.47 -11.76 -8.19
C THR A 64 9.81 -11.17 -8.61
N GLU A 65 10.59 -11.94 -9.38
CA GLU A 65 11.89 -11.50 -9.92
C GLU A 65 12.79 -10.93 -8.81
N ASP A 66 13.25 -9.69 -8.94
CA ASP A 66 14.14 -9.06 -7.96
C ASP A 66 13.43 -8.66 -6.66
N PHE A 67 12.11 -8.81 -6.58
CA PHE A 67 11.32 -8.58 -5.36
C PHE A 67 10.98 -9.86 -4.59
N GLN A 68 11.43 -11.04 -5.05
CA GLN A 68 11.28 -12.27 -4.27
C GLN A 68 11.83 -12.08 -2.84
N GLY A 69 11.03 -12.46 -1.84
CA GLY A 69 11.33 -12.29 -0.42
C GLY A 69 11.27 -10.85 0.11
N PHE A 70 10.78 -9.88 -0.68
CA PHE A 70 10.54 -8.52 -0.19
C PHE A 70 9.53 -8.52 0.97
N VAL A 71 9.89 -7.84 2.05
CA VAL A 71 9.01 -7.57 3.20
C VAL A 71 8.98 -6.07 3.44
N GLY A 72 7.80 -5.52 3.74
CA GLY A 72 7.67 -4.08 3.88
C GLY A 72 6.23 -3.60 3.87
N GLY A 73 6.06 -2.31 3.61
CA GLY A 73 4.77 -1.66 3.55
C GLY A 73 4.87 -0.25 3.00
N VAL A 74 3.72 0.41 2.92
CA VAL A 74 3.59 1.77 2.41
C VAL A 74 2.96 2.67 3.46
N THR A 75 3.57 3.82 3.69
CA THR A 75 2.93 4.91 4.43
C THR A 75 2.45 5.97 3.45
N ILE A 76 1.24 6.48 3.64
CA ILE A 76 0.67 7.57 2.86
C ILE A 76 0.71 8.84 3.70
N ARG A 77 1.28 9.91 3.14
CA ARG A 77 1.19 11.28 3.67
C ARG A 77 0.40 12.11 2.67
N ILE A 78 -0.62 12.80 3.16
CA ILE A 78 -1.45 13.70 2.33
C ILE A 78 -1.13 15.11 2.77
N ASP A 79 -0.66 15.94 1.84
CA ASP A 79 -0.40 17.36 2.11
C ASP A 79 -1.69 18.19 2.13
N PRO A 80 -1.69 19.40 2.72
CA PRO A 80 -2.87 20.25 2.80
C PRO A 80 -3.49 20.62 1.44
N ASP A 81 -2.71 20.54 0.36
CA ASP A 81 -3.16 20.76 -1.03
C ASP A 81 -3.82 19.52 -1.66
N GLY A 82 -3.93 18.42 -0.90
CA GLY A 82 -4.49 17.15 -1.36
C GLY A 82 -3.50 16.26 -2.08
N LYS A 83 -2.22 16.63 -2.19
CA LYS A 83 -1.21 15.80 -2.85
C LYS A 83 -0.86 14.59 -1.98
N HIS A 84 -0.97 13.40 -2.57
CA HIS A 84 -0.58 12.15 -1.93
C HIS A 84 0.91 11.85 -2.14
N PHE A 85 1.59 11.48 -1.07
CA PHE A 85 2.95 10.97 -1.06
C PHE A 85 2.96 9.57 -0.48
N TYR A 86 3.65 8.67 -1.17
CA TYR A 86 3.76 7.25 -0.80
C TYR A 86 5.21 6.95 -0.44
N VAL A 87 5.43 6.44 0.76
CA VAL A 87 6.74 6.01 1.24
C VAL A 87 6.73 4.49 1.29
N LEU A 88 7.38 3.85 0.31
CA LEU A 88 7.62 2.42 0.33
C LEU A 88 8.85 2.12 1.20
N SER A 89 8.61 1.39 2.28
CA SER A 89 9.64 0.99 3.25
C SER A 89 9.71 -0.53 3.31
N GLY A 90 10.91 -1.09 3.44
CA GLY A 90 11.09 -2.53 3.56
C GLY A 90 12.51 -2.99 3.31
N THR A 91 12.68 -4.31 3.35
CA THR A 91 13.95 -4.98 3.13
C THR A 91 13.82 -5.92 1.95
N LEU A 92 14.74 -5.79 1.01
CA LEU A 92 14.88 -6.72 -0.09
C LEU A 92 15.93 -7.78 0.26
N PRO A 93 15.78 -9.04 -0.15
CA PRO A 93 16.85 -10.01 0.04
C PRO A 93 18.11 -9.59 -0.72
N GLY A 94 19.26 -9.78 -0.08
CA GLY A 94 20.58 -9.48 -0.64
C GLY A 94 20.94 -7.99 -0.72
N SER A 95 20.21 -7.10 -0.04
CA SER A 95 20.56 -5.68 0.13
C SER A 95 21.18 -5.38 1.48
#